data_AF-Q8Y2U6-F1
#
_entry.id   AF-Q8Y2U6-F1
#
_cell.length_a   1.000
_cell.length_b   1.000
_cell.length_c   1.000
_cell.angle_alpha   90.00
_cell.angle_beta   90.00
_cell.angle_gamma   90.00
#
_symmetry.space_group_name_H-M   'P 1'
#
loop_
_entity.id
_entity.type
_entity.pdbx_description
1 polymer ?
#
loop_
_entity_poly.entity_id
_entity_poly.type
_entity_poly.pdbx_seq_one_letter_code
_entity_poly.pdbx_strand_id
1 'polypeptide(L)'
;MGVFSIGANDTLRYTRAAPLNPPGPFRRPTRRCSPFQQHASPSLGEIRMPSRMPSRHRRWPRWLLIATLAWPLHAIAWDYTPGAIPGLVSLLGFLTVQTQAIDRAIQRFPAQREELIRARTQFDNAFPQALARTRRLIAGLPLTDDERQLLIERVLDAHQPSVATATQNEQTAHALAERVSVRAQGNQDRVNLQMLLAVVYDDRPSDELASRFTQNITFTDWPNARGTSLTMHLPFSWERVPPISPRRPDPARVAIGAWANQGGAGLSRIELVIRPTEGEPETVPGGNHEPRWLRDAVRQAVALPCRLLGWGPQSFGGRAGAWASYIVEAPGPRVPRMTGSTLVGRVFVVPTDGALVMLHMQSPATSPEQASTVRQRYEPLWNAVATTLTVTGAKPAAHEASAR
;
A
#
# COMPACT_ATOMS: atom_id res chain seq x y z
N MET A 1 21.93 26.50 27.56
CA MET A 1 20.63 27.17 27.30
C MET A 1 20.58 27.55 25.83
N GLY A 2 19.38 27.65 25.24
CA GLY A 2 19.18 27.93 23.82
C GLY A 2 17.86 27.33 23.36
N VAL A 3 16.79 28.12 23.41
CA VAL A 3 15.43 27.68 23.09
C VAL A 3 15.04 28.27 21.75
N PHE A 4 14.62 27.42 20.81
CA PHE A 4 13.85 27.83 19.64
C PHE A 4 12.55 27.03 19.60
N SER A 5 11.46 27.71 19.94
CA SER A 5 10.10 27.28 19.65
C SER A 5 9.60 28.13 18.49
N ILE A 6 9.03 27.50 17.47
CA ILE A 6 8.27 28.18 16.42
C ILE A 6 6.91 27.48 16.37
N GLY A 7 5.86 28.25 16.63
CA GLY A 7 4.49 27.75 16.78
C GLY A 7 3.77 27.52 15.46
N ALA A 8 2.60 26.89 15.56
CA ALA A 8 1.73 26.67 14.41
C ALA A 8 0.83 27.90 14.13
N ASN A 9 0.71 28.26 12.86
CA ASN A 9 -0.57 28.44 12.16
C ASN A 9 -0.32 28.99 10.75
N ASP A 10 -0.90 28.38 9.72
CA ASP A 10 -1.43 29.19 8.61
C ASP A 10 -2.56 28.47 7.87
N THR A 11 -3.70 29.15 7.69
CA THR A 11 -4.92 28.57 7.10
C THR A 11 -5.08 29.00 5.65
N LEU A 12 -4.57 28.21 4.71
CA LEU A 12 -4.69 28.52 3.28
C LEU A 12 -6.09 28.23 2.72
N ARG A 13 -6.90 29.30 2.63
CA ARG A 13 -8.15 29.31 1.85
C ARG A 13 -7.82 29.28 0.35
N TYR A 14 -8.32 28.27 -0.37
CA TYR A 14 -8.18 28.18 -1.83
C TYR A 14 -9.26 29.00 -2.55
N THR A 15 -8.89 30.16 -3.11
CA THR A 15 -9.74 30.92 -4.02
C THR A 15 -9.64 30.40 -5.46
N ARG A 16 -10.73 30.56 -6.22
CA ARG A 16 -10.94 29.93 -7.54
C ARG A 16 -10.69 30.94 -8.66
N ALA A 17 -9.88 30.55 -9.66
CA ALA A 17 -9.69 31.31 -10.90
C ALA A 17 -9.93 30.40 -12.13
N ALA A 18 -10.41 30.99 -13.22
CA ALA A 18 -10.84 30.27 -14.43
C ALA A 18 -9.74 30.24 -15.52
N PRO A 19 -9.77 29.27 -16.47
CA PRO A 19 -8.72 29.10 -17.46
C PRO A 19 -8.84 30.01 -18.69
N LEU A 20 -7.72 30.21 -19.39
CA LEU A 20 -7.64 30.80 -20.73
C LEU A 20 -7.37 29.74 -21.82
N ASN A 21 -7.62 30.10 -23.07
CA ASN A 21 -7.86 29.17 -24.19
C ASN A 21 -6.60 28.53 -24.83
N PRO A 22 -6.76 27.40 -25.56
CA PRO A 22 -5.65 26.62 -26.12
C PRO A 22 -5.27 26.98 -27.58
N PRO A 23 -4.05 26.60 -28.04
CA PRO A 23 -3.67 26.63 -29.45
C PRO A 23 -4.13 25.37 -30.22
N GLY A 24 -4.23 25.51 -31.55
CA GLY A 24 -4.80 24.51 -32.47
C GLY A 24 -3.85 23.40 -32.99
N PRO A 25 -4.33 22.56 -33.94
CA PRO A 25 -3.72 21.25 -34.25
C PRO A 25 -2.67 21.26 -35.36
N PHE A 26 -1.64 20.42 -35.22
CA PHE A 26 -0.70 20.09 -36.30
C PHE A 26 -1.07 18.80 -37.05
N ARG A 27 -0.77 18.77 -38.36
CA ARG A 27 -1.23 17.75 -39.32
C ARG A 27 -0.31 16.52 -39.39
N ARG A 28 -0.89 15.36 -39.75
CA ARG A 28 -0.16 14.21 -40.32
C ARG A 28 0.22 14.47 -41.78
N PRO A 29 1.34 13.93 -42.28
CA PRO A 29 1.52 13.49 -43.66
C PRO A 29 1.38 11.94 -43.78
N THR A 30 1.33 11.41 -45.01
CA THR A 30 0.97 10.01 -45.31
C THR A 30 1.73 9.39 -46.49
N ARG A 31 1.94 8.06 -46.45
CA ARG A 31 2.15 7.10 -47.57
C ARG A 31 3.39 7.24 -48.48
N ARG A 32 4.14 6.13 -48.57
CA ARG A 32 4.45 5.27 -49.77
C ARG A 32 4.86 3.89 -49.19
N CYS A 33 4.24 2.75 -49.54
CA CYS A 33 4.32 1.98 -50.79
C CYS A 33 5.77 1.50 -51.07
N SER A 34 6.19 0.24 -50.84
CA SER A 34 5.78 -1.08 -51.41
C SER A 34 6.82 -1.57 -52.46
N PRO A 35 6.94 -2.86 -52.84
CA PRO A 35 6.52 -4.14 -52.21
C PRO A 35 7.67 -5.19 -52.13
N PHE A 36 7.42 -6.44 -51.66
CA PHE A 36 7.97 -7.68 -52.27
C PHE A 36 7.28 -8.97 -51.77
N GLN A 37 7.22 -10.01 -52.62
CA GLN A 37 6.45 -11.27 -52.51
C GLN A 37 7.20 -12.37 -53.34
N GLN A 38 7.00 -13.71 -53.24
CA GLN A 38 6.04 -14.56 -52.50
C GLN A 38 6.55 -16.04 -52.39
N HIS A 39 5.99 -16.84 -51.47
CA HIS A 39 6.09 -18.32 -51.38
C HIS A 39 7.50 -18.93 -51.05
N ALA A 40 7.66 -20.21 -50.67
CA ALA A 40 6.74 -21.37 -50.58
C ALA A 40 7.07 -22.32 -49.38
N SER A 41 6.27 -23.39 -49.20
CA SER A 41 6.57 -24.53 -48.32
C SER A 41 6.18 -25.87 -48.97
N PRO A 42 7.00 -26.92 -48.82
CA PRO A 42 6.58 -28.31 -48.48
C PRO A 42 7.57 -28.99 -47.49
N SER A 43 7.36 -30.17 -46.88
CA SER A 43 6.20 -31.05 -46.60
C SER A 43 6.60 -32.04 -45.46
N LEU A 44 5.76 -33.04 -45.12
CA LEU A 44 6.08 -34.13 -44.18
C LEU A 44 6.68 -35.39 -44.85
N GLY A 45 7.28 -36.26 -44.01
CA GLY A 45 7.75 -37.65 -44.26
C GLY A 45 8.71 -38.06 -43.13
N GLU A 46 8.35 -38.71 -42.01
CA GLU A 46 7.73 -40.05 -41.80
C GLU A 46 8.69 -41.20 -42.26
N ILE A 47 8.98 -42.31 -41.54
CA ILE A 47 8.25 -43.19 -40.60
C ILE A 47 9.23 -43.92 -39.60
N ARG A 48 8.68 -44.45 -38.47
CA ARG A 48 9.10 -45.64 -37.63
C ARG A 48 9.91 -45.51 -36.32
N MET A 49 9.40 -46.27 -35.36
CA MET A 49 9.91 -46.75 -34.05
C MET A 49 9.62 -48.30 -34.00
N PRO A 50 9.81 -49.11 -32.91
CA PRO A 50 10.24 -48.83 -31.52
C PRO A 50 11.27 -49.83 -30.89
N SER A 51 11.51 -49.65 -29.58
CA SER A 51 12.03 -50.62 -28.58
C SER A 51 13.56 -50.88 -28.55
N ARG A 52 14.23 -51.07 -27.40
CA ARG A 52 13.80 -51.41 -26.01
C ARG A 52 14.49 -50.56 -24.93
N MET A 53 13.92 -50.51 -23.72
CA MET A 53 14.61 -50.02 -22.51
C MET A 53 15.66 -51.04 -22.00
N PRO A 54 16.59 -50.59 -21.14
CA PRO A 54 16.49 -51.05 -19.74
C PRO A 54 16.40 -49.90 -18.73
N SER A 55 15.59 -50.10 -17.68
CA SER A 55 15.37 -49.10 -16.63
C SER A 55 16.46 -49.14 -15.55
N ARG A 56 16.91 -47.96 -15.11
CA ARG A 56 17.59 -47.79 -13.81
C ARG A 56 17.02 -46.59 -13.07
N HIS A 57 16.22 -46.85 -12.04
CA HIS A 57 15.64 -45.83 -11.17
C HIS A 57 16.73 -45.12 -10.35
N ARG A 58 17.26 -44.00 -10.85
CA ARG A 58 18.03 -43.06 -10.03
C ARG A 58 17.06 -42.29 -9.13
N ARG A 59 16.67 -42.89 -8.00
CA ARG A 59 15.78 -42.28 -6.99
C ARG A 59 16.48 -41.05 -6.37
N TRP A 60 16.18 -39.87 -6.88
CA TRP A 60 16.48 -38.61 -6.17
C TRP A 60 15.67 -38.59 -4.86
N PRO A 61 16.27 -38.19 -3.72
CA PRO A 61 15.55 -38.15 -2.44
C PRO A 61 14.49 -37.04 -2.49
N ARG A 62 13.21 -37.41 -2.29
CA ARG A 62 12.05 -36.50 -2.34
C ARG A 62 12.19 -35.26 -1.44
N TRP A 63 12.99 -35.35 -0.38
CA TRP A 63 13.33 -34.24 0.51
C TRP A 63 13.90 -33.00 -0.20
N LEU A 64 14.69 -33.17 -1.28
CA LEU A 64 15.22 -32.03 -2.05
C LEU A 64 14.12 -31.24 -2.81
N LEU A 65 13.01 -31.90 -3.19
CA LEU A 65 11.85 -31.25 -3.81
C LEU A 65 10.90 -30.60 -2.79
N ILE A 66 10.98 -31.01 -1.52
CA ILE A 66 10.25 -30.33 -0.42
C ILE A 66 11.02 -29.08 0.01
N ALA A 67 12.36 -29.15 0.07
CA ALA A 67 13.21 -28.01 0.40
C ALA A 67 13.04 -26.83 -0.59
N THR A 68 12.87 -27.11 -1.89
CA THR A 68 12.65 -26.05 -2.90
C THR A 68 11.23 -25.48 -2.92
N LEU A 69 10.24 -26.18 -2.39
CA LEU A 69 8.88 -25.66 -2.18
C LEU A 69 8.72 -24.95 -0.82
N ALA A 70 9.69 -25.12 0.08
CA ALA A 70 9.75 -24.47 1.39
C ALA A 70 10.61 -23.19 1.41
N TRP A 71 11.13 -22.73 0.26
CA TRP A 71 11.53 -21.33 0.10
C TRP A 71 10.25 -20.50 -0.07
N PRO A 72 9.90 -19.64 0.90
CA PRO A 72 8.90 -18.62 0.63
C PRO A 72 9.50 -17.64 -0.37
N LEU A 73 9.07 -17.76 -1.62
CA LEU A 73 9.18 -16.72 -2.64
C LEU A 73 8.33 -15.52 -2.21
N HIS A 74 8.80 -14.82 -1.17
CA HIS A 74 8.43 -13.46 -0.88
C HIS A 74 8.84 -12.64 -2.11
N ALA A 75 7.93 -12.50 -3.07
CA ALA A 75 8.07 -11.53 -4.13
C ALA A 75 8.14 -10.16 -3.42
N ILE A 76 9.34 -9.59 -3.37
CA ILE A 76 9.62 -8.29 -2.73
C ILE A 76 8.99 -7.19 -3.61
N ALA A 77 7.66 -7.13 -3.59
CA ALA A 77 6.84 -6.13 -4.23
C ALA A 77 6.80 -4.88 -3.34
N TRP A 78 7.99 -4.40 -2.98
CA TRP A 78 8.18 -3.06 -2.44
C TRP A 78 8.08 -2.08 -3.60
N ASP A 79 7.29 -1.02 -3.42
CA ASP A 79 7.14 0.01 -4.43
C ASP A 79 8.39 0.91 -4.45
N TYR A 80 9.42 0.52 -5.20
CA TYR A 80 10.68 1.28 -5.37
C TYR A 80 10.49 2.55 -6.21
N THR A 81 9.62 3.46 -5.75
CA THR A 81 9.39 4.75 -6.38
C THR A 81 10.51 5.74 -6.00
N PRO A 82 10.73 6.81 -6.79
CA PRO A 82 11.68 7.86 -6.44
C PRO A 82 11.40 8.57 -5.10
N GLY A 83 10.20 8.44 -4.53
CA GLY A 83 9.88 8.94 -3.19
C GLY A 83 10.15 7.94 -2.07
N ALA A 84 10.01 6.64 -2.34
CA ALA A 84 10.19 5.59 -1.33
C ALA A 84 11.68 5.28 -1.09
N ILE A 85 12.52 5.32 -2.13
CA ILE A 85 13.95 4.99 -2.03
C ILE A 85 14.69 5.90 -1.03
N PRO A 86 14.58 7.25 -1.07
CA PRO A 86 15.25 8.11 -0.09
C PRO A 86 14.82 7.84 1.37
N GLY A 87 13.55 7.52 1.59
CA GLY A 87 13.04 7.15 2.92
C GLY A 87 13.64 5.85 3.44
N LEU A 88 13.70 4.81 2.60
CA LEU A 88 14.31 3.53 2.93
C LEU A 88 15.82 3.66 3.24
N VAL A 89 16.52 4.52 2.49
CA VAL A 89 17.95 4.82 2.68
C VAL A 89 18.18 5.60 3.98
N SER A 90 17.34 6.60 4.28
CA SER A 90 17.35 7.33 5.56
C SER A 90 17.13 6.39 6.76
N LEU A 91 16.15 5.48 6.64
CA LEU A 91 15.85 4.48 7.67
C LEU A 91 17.04 3.53 7.91
N LEU A 92 17.76 3.09 6.87
CA LEU A 92 18.95 2.26 7.01
C LEU A 92 20.02 2.96 7.86
N GLY A 93 20.24 4.25 7.61
CA GLY A 93 21.14 5.10 8.38
C GLY A 93 20.70 5.20 9.83
N PHE A 94 19.48 5.69 10.06
CA PHE A 94 18.86 5.83 11.39
C PHE A 94 18.97 4.55 12.24
N LEU A 95 18.58 3.40 11.68
CA LEU A 95 18.61 2.12 12.39
C LEU A 95 20.05 1.67 12.68
N THR A 96 20.96 1.75 11.70
CA THR A 96 22.35 1.30 11.92
C THR A 96 23.08 2.18 12.94
N VAL A 97 22.84 3.50 12.91
CA VAL A 97 23.36 4.47 13.88
C VAL A 97 22.86 4.17 15.28
N GLN A 98 21.56 3.88 15.44
CA GLN A 98 20.98 3.52 16.72
C GLN A 98 21.62 2.24 17.28
N THR A 99 21.75 1.19 16.46
CA THR A 99 22.42 -0.06 16.87
C THR A 99 23.87 0.17 17.26
N GLN A 100 24.67 0.84 16.42
CA GLN A 100 26.10 1.10 16.70
C GLN A 100 26.31 1.99 17.92
N ALA A 101 25.45 2.98 18.16
CA ALA A 101 25.54 3.85 19.33
C ALA A 101 25.24 3.07 20.63
N ILE A 102 24.21 2.20 20.62
CA ILE A 102 23.90 1.32 21.76
C ILE A 102 25.06 0.34 22.01
N ASP A 103 25.57 -0.33 20.97
CA ASP A 103 26.66 -1.31 21.11
C ASP A 103 27.94 -0.67 21.68
N ARG A 104 28.32 0.53 21.19
CA ARG A 104 29.47 1.29 21.72
C ARG A 104 29.21 1.81 23.14
N ALA A 105 28.00 2.27 23.45
CA ALA A 105 27.67 2.74 24.80
C ALA A 105 27.71 1.60 25.83
N ILE A 106 27.20 0.41 25.49
CA ILE A 106 27.24 -0.79 26.34
C ILE A 106 28.68 -1.21 26.67
N GLN A 107 29.61 -1.06 25.72
CA GLN A 107 31.03 -1.36 25.91
C GLN A 107 31.76 -0.28 26.72
N ARG A 108 31.40 1.00 26.52
CA ARG A 108 32.11 2.15 27.11
C ARG A 108 31.63 2.51 28.52
N PHE A 109 30.37 2.27 28.85
CA PHE A 109 29.75 2.70 30.12
C PHE A 109 29.03 1.53 30.81
N PRO A 110 29.76 0.66 31.55
CA PRO A 110 29.18 -0.52 32.19
C PRO A 110 28.02 -0.22 33.15
N ALA A 111 28.01 0.96 33.79
CA ALA A 111 26.95 1.38 34.71
C ALA A 111 25.57 1.58 34.02
N GLN A 112 25.53 2.05 32.77
CA GLN A 112 24.28 2.20 32.01
C GLN A 112 23.90 0.93 31.21
N ARG A 113 24.65 -0.18 31.35
CA ARG A 113 24.50 -1.37 30.50
C ARG A 113 23.10 -1.99 30.55
N GLU A 114 22.50 -2.13 31.73
CA GLU A 114 21.16 -2.72 31.85
C GLU A 114 20.09 -1.85 31.19
N GLU A 115 20.21 -0.53 31.29
CA GLU A 115 19.27 0.43 30.71
C GLU A 115 19.36 0.42 29.18
N LEU A 116 20.59 0.45 28.64
CA LEU A 116 20.85 0.38 27.20
C LEU A 116 20.37 -0.94 26.59
N ILE A 117 20.56 -2.06 27.29
CA ILE A 117 20.01 -3.37 26.88
C ILE A 117 18.48 -3.34 26.93
N ARG A 118 17.88 -2.83 28.00
CA ARG A 118 16.41 -2.72 28.15
C ARG A 118 15.79 -1.88 27.03
N ALA A 119 16.37 -0.70 26.75
CA ALA A 119 15.94 0.19 25.67
C ALA A 119 16.02 -0.50 24.29
N ARG A 120 17.14 -1.19 24.02
CA ARG A 120 17.29 -2.00 22.80
C ARG A 120 16.22 -3.08 22.70
N THR A 121 16.02 -3.89 23.74
CA THR A 121 15.01 -4.96 23.73
C THR A 121 13.60 -4.42 23.57
N GLN A 122 13.27 -3.26 24.16
CA GLN A 122 11.99 -2.58 23.91
C GLN A 122 11.83 -2.17 22.44
N PHE A 123 12.87 -1.63 21.81
CA PHE A 123 12.84 -1.25 20.39
C PHE A 123 12.76 -2.46 19.45
N ASP A 124 13.59 -3.48 19.68
CA ASP A 124 13.63 -4.71 18.87
C ASP A 124 12.33 -5.52 19.00
N ASN A 125 11.65 -5.47 20.16
CA ASN A 125 10.31 -6.04 20.35
C ASN A 125 9.20 -5.19 19.71
N ALA A 126 9.34 -3.87 19.66
CA ALA A 126 8.37 -2.96 19.04
C ALA A 126 8.45 -2.99 17.50
N PHE A 127 9.64 -3.22 16.95
CA PHE A 127 9.91 -3.20 15.51
C PHE A 127 10.72 -4.44 15.04
N PRO A 128 10.13 -5.65 15.08
CA PRO A 128 10.88 -6.89 14.91
C PRO A 128 11.65 -6.99 13.60
N GLN A 129 12.97 -7.21 13.74
CA GLN A 129 13.92 -7.37 12.63
C GLN A 129 14.06 -6.14 11.70
N ALA A 130 13.62 -4.94 12.11
CA ALA A 130 13.56 -3.75 11.25
C ALA A 130 14.84 -3.48 10.45
N LEU A 131 16.02 -3.55 11.07
CA LEU A 131 17.30 -3.32 10.38
C LEU A 131 17.61 -4.42 9.34
N ALA A 132 17.30 -5.69 9.63
CA ALA A 132 17.51 -6.80 8.70
C ALA A 132 16.52 -6.75 7.53
N ARG A 133 15.26 -6.37 7.78
CA ARG A 133 14.24 -6.12 6.75
C ARG A 133 14.66 -4.94 5.85
N THR A 134 15.08 -3.82 6.44
CA THR A 134 15.58 -2.64 5.70
C THR A 134 16.76 -3.03 4.80
N ARG A 135 17.74 -3.80 5.30
CA ARG A 135 18.87 -4.30 4.50
C ARG A 135 18.43 -5.22 3.36
N ARG A 136 17.43 -6.10 3.56
CA ARG A 136 16.85 -6.94 2.49
C ARG A 136 16.21 -6.11 1.39
N LEU A 137 15.50 -5.03 1.74
CA LEU A 137 14.87 -4.13 0.78
C LEU A 137 15.90 -3.29 0.02
N ILE A 138 16.95 -2.81 0.69
CA ILE A 138 18.10 -2.15 0.04
C ILE A 138 18.81 -3.12 -0.92
N ALA A 139 18.95 -4.40 -0.57
CA ALA A 139 19.46 -5.45 -1.45
C ALA A 139 18.55 -5.75 -2.66
N GLY A 140 17.26 -5.41 -2.58
CA GLY A 140 16.30 -5.51 -3.68
C GLY A 140 16.24 -4.30 -4.60
N LEU A 141 17.04 -3.25 -4.36
CA LEU A 141 17.15 -2.10 -5.27
C LEU A 141 17.78 -2.52 -6.61
N PRO A 142 17.31 -1.97 -7.75
CA PRO A 142 17.89 -2.22 -9.08
C PRO A 142 19.19 -1.40 -9.27
N LEU A 143 20.18 -1.69 -8.43
CA LEU A 143 21.54 -1.13 -8.44
C LEU A 143 22.54 -2.29 -8.55
N THR A 144 23.71 -2.04 -9.14
CA THR A 144 24.84 -2.95 -9.05
C THR A 144 25.30 -3.11 -7.60
N ASP A 145 26.03 -4.19 -7.31
CA ASP A 145 26.51 -4.45 -5.95
C ASP A 145 27.49 -3.36 -5.47
N ASP A 146 28.33 -2.83 -6.36
CA ASP A 146 29.26 -1.72 -6.07
C ASP A 146 28.51 -0.41 -5.77
N GLU A 147 27.52 -0.02 -6.59
CA GLU A 147 26.68 1.16 -6.33
C GLU A 147 25.93 1.04 -5.00
N ARG A 148 25.44 -0.17 -4.68
CA ARG A 148 24.70 -0.44 -3.45
C ARG A 148 25.63 -0.38 -2.23
N GLN A 149 26.84 -0.93 -2.34
CA GLN A 149 27.85 -0.88 -1.28
C GLN A 149 28.29 0.57 -1.03
N LEU A 150 28.60 1.32 -2.08
CA LEU A 150 28.95 2.75 -2.01
C LEU A 150 27.82 3.62 -1.43
N LEU A 151 26.56 3.28 -1.71
CA LEU A 151 25.39 3.90 -1.08
C LEU A 151 25.34 3.61 0.42
N ILE A 152 25.57 2.35 0.83
CA ILE A 152 25.59 1.95 2.24
C ILE A 152 26.74 2.67 2.99
N GLU A 153 27.95 2.68 2.43
CA GLU A 153 29.12 3.33 3.00
C GLU A 153 28.89 4.83 3.21
N ARG A 154 28.42 5.56 2.19
CA ARG A 154 28.08 6.99 2.30
C ARG A 154 27.06 7.29 3.39
N VAL A 155 26.07 6.42 3.60
CA VAL A 155 25.08 6.55 4.68
C VAL A 155 25.70 6.33 6.06
N LEU A 156 26.62 5.37 6.19
CA LEU A 156 27.32 5.11 7.45
C LEU A 156 28.29 6.26 7.81
N ASP A 157 29.04 6.75 6.83
CA ASP A 157 29.99 7.87 7.02
C ASP A 157 29.26 9.17 7.40
N ALA A 158 28.17 9.50 6.69
CA ALA A 158 27.36 10.69 6.96
C ALA A 158 26.78 10.74 8.39
N HIS A 159 26.64 9.59 9.05
CA HIS A 159 26.12 9.52 10.42
C HIS A 159 27.14 9.08 11.48
N GLN A 160 28.38 8.74 11.11
CA GLN A 160 29.45 8.41 12.07
C GLN A 160 29.64 9.50 13.16
N PRO A 161 29.55 10.82 12.86
CA PRO A 161 29.60 11.87 13.89
C PRO A 161 28.44 11.82 14.89
N SER A 162 27.25 11.36 14.47
CA SER A 162 26.09 11.18 15.35
C SER A 162 26.32 10.04 16.33
N VAL A 163 26.93 8.93 15.89
CA VAL A 163 27.31 7.82 16.79
C VAL A 163 28.32 8.30 17.82
N ALA A 164 29.38 9.01 17.39
CA ALA A 164 30.39 9.55 18.29
C ALA A 164 29.78 10.51 19.34
N THR A 165 28.88 11.40 18.90
CA THR A 165 28.17 12.36 19.77
C THR A 165 27.26 11.68 20.79
N ALA A 166 26.58 10.58 20.41
CA ALA A 166 25.71 9.82 21.31
C ALA A 166 26.46 9.00 22.38
N THR A 167 27.79 8.89 22.28
CA THR A 167 28.62 8.05 23.17
C THR A 167 29.81 8.81 23.79
N GLN A 168 29.75 10.14 23.88
CA GLN A 168 30.86 10.95 24.43
C GLN A 168 31.06 10.70 25.93
N ASN A 169 29.96 10.76 26.69
CA ASN A 169 29.91 10.65 28.15
C ASN A 169 28.65 9.88 28.62
N GLU A 170 28.60 9.56 29.91
CA GLU A 170 27.49 8.79 30.52
C GLU A 170 26.13 9.48 30.37
N GLN A 171 26.07 10.81 30.48
CA GLN A 171 24.82 11.56 30.29
C GLN A 171 24.29 11.43 28.84
N THR A 172 25.16 11.42 27.84
CA THR A 172 24.77 11.18 26.43
C THR A 172 24.29 9.75 26.18
N ALA A 173 24.82 8.77 26.94
CA ALA A 173 24.45 7.36 26.87
C ALA A 173 23.12 7.06 27.59
N HIS A 174 22.87 7.63 28.76
CA HIS A 174 21.57 7.60 29.43
C HIS A 174 20.48 8.22 28.54
N ALA A 175 20.71 9.43 28.04
CA ALA A 175 19.80 10.08 27.09
C ALA A 175 19.66 9.33 25.76
N LEU A 176 20.58 8.42 25.40
CA LEU A 176 20.41 7.50 24.27
C LEU A 176 19.42 6.39 24.62
N ALA A 177 19.52 5.77 25.79
CA ALA A 177 18.57 4.76 26.26
C ALA A 177 17.14 5.32 26.37
N GLU A 178 16.97 6.53 26.91
CA GLU A 178 15.70 7.25 26.93
C GLU A 178 15.14 7.44 25.51
N ARG A 179 15.91 8.05 24.59
CA ARG A 179 15.49 8.30 23.20
C ARG A 179 15.06 7.02 22.49
N VAL A 180 15.77 5.91 22.70
CA VAL A 180 15.46 4.60 22.09
C VAL A 180 14.17 4.01 22.65
N SER A 181 13.95 4.13 23.96
CA SER A 181 12.71 3.69 24.63
C SER A 181 11.50 4.52 24.21
N VAL A 182 11.66 5.83 24.06
CA VAL A 182 10.64 6.78 23.56
C VAL A 182 10.31 6.49 22.08
N ARG A 183 11.30 6.20 21.25
CA ARG A 183 11.10 5.72 19.86
C ARG A 183 10.35 4.39 19.79
N ALA A 184 10.67 3.44 20.68
CA ALA A 184 9.98 2.15 20.77
C ALA A 184 8.46 2.30 21.04
N GLN A 185 8.07 3.33 21.80
CA GLN A 185 6.65 3.65 22.02
C GLN A 185 5.95 4.22 20.78
N GLY A 186 6.70 4.74 19.81
CA GLY A 186 6.21 5.44 18.62
C GLY A 186 6.44 6.94 18.63
N ASN A 187 6.98 7.51 19.72
CA ASN A 187 7.23 8.94 19.81
C ASN A 187 8.55 9.29 19.10
N GLN A 188 8.43 9.55 17.79
CA GLN A 188 9.51 9.98 16.91
C GLN A 188 8.90 10.74 15.72
N ASP A 189 9.74 11.24 14.81
CA ASP A 189 9.28 11.87 13.57
C ASP A 189 8.32 10.96 12.77
N ARG A 190 7.26 11.56 12.22
CA ARG A 190 6.19 10.85 11.50
C ARG A 190 6.73 10.10 10.28
N VAL A 191 7.60 10.73 9.49
CA VAL A 191 8.12 10.13 8.24
C VAL A 191 8.99 8.91 8.56
N ASN A 192 9.86 9.03 9.57
CA ASN A 192 10.68 7.92 10.04
C ASN A 192 9.83 6.79 10.64
N LEU A 193 8.80 7.08 11.44
CA LEU A 193 7.88 6.06 11.96
C LEU A 193 7.10 5.36 10.84
N GLN A 194 6.57 6.10 9.87
CA GLN A 194 5.82 5.53 8.75
C GLN A 194 6.67 4.59 7.91
N MET A 195 7.90 5.00 7.58
CA MET A 195 8.83 4.15 6.82
C MET A 195 9.26 2.92 7.63
N LEU A 196 9.54 3.08 8.93
CA LEU A 196 9.86 1.98 9.84
C LEU A 196 8.74 0.94 9.91
N LEU A 197 7.49 1.39 10.09
CA LEU A 197 6.32 0.51 10.11
C LEU A 197 6.11 -0.18 8.77
N ALA A 198 6.22 0.56 7.65
CA ALA A 198 6.07 -0.03 6.33
C ALA A 198 7.10 -1.13 6.04
N VAL A 199 8.35 -0.98 6.53
CA VAL A 199 9.37 -2.04 6.48
C VAL A 199 9.05 -3.22 7.41
N VAL A 200 8.59 -2.96 8.64
CA VAL A 200 8.26 -4.00 9.63
C VAL A 200 7.06 -4.85 9.18
N TYR A 201 6.08 -4.22 8.50
CA TYR A 201 4.84 -4.85 8.06
C TYR A 201 4.78 -5.14 6.55
N ASP A 202 5.88 -4.98 5.80
CA ASP A 202 5.89 -5.15 4.33
C ASP A 202 5.28 -6.50 3.89
N ASP A 203 5.78 -7.62 4.41
CA ASP A 203 5.29 -8.97 4.08
C ASP A 203 3.80 -9.19 4.45
N ARG A 204 3.29 -8.45 5.44
CA ARG A 204 1.95 -8.63 6.05
C ARG A 204 1.35 -7.30 6.52
N PRO A 205 0.85 -6.46 5.59
CA PRO A 205 0.40 -5.12 5.94
C PRO A 205 -0.91 -5.10 6.75
N SER A 206 -1.63 -6.23 6.82
CA SER A 206 -2.74 -6.46 7.74
C SER A 206 -2.34 -6.36 9.21
N ASP A 207 -1.14 -6.83 9.55
CA ASP A 207 -0.74 -7.09 10.93
C ASP A 207 -0.43 -5.76 11.67
N GLU A 208 -0.26 -4.66 10.93
CA GLU A 208 -0.16 -3.30 11.48
C GLU A 208 -1.48 -2.80 12.08
N LEU A 209 -2.64 -3.21 11.55
CA LEU A 209 -3.95 -2.88 12.12
C LEU A 209 -4.23 -3.59 13.46
N ALA A 210 -3.55 -4.71 13.70
CA ALA A 210 -3.55 -5.39 15.00
C ALA A 210 -2.52 -4.81 15.98
N SER A 211 -1.72 -3.82 15.56
CA SER A 211 -0.72 -3.13 16.37
C SER A 211 -1.28 -1.87 17.03
N ARG A 212 -0.51 -1.25 17.93
CA ARG A 212 -0.83 0.09 18.47
C ARG A 212 -0.66 1.22 17.45
N PHE A 213 -0.05 0.95 16.28
CA PHE A 213 0.32 1.95 15.30
C PHE A 213 -0.73 2.07 14.19
N THR A 214 -1.91 2.57 14.57
CA THR A 214 -3.01 2.86 13.63
C THR A 214 -3.39 4.34 13.67
N GLN A 215 -4.17 4.76 12.68
CA GLN A 215 -4.80 6.08 12.64
C GLN A 215 -6.30 5.92 12.41
N ASN A 216 -7.11 6.55 13.26
CA ASN A 216 -8.56 6.66 13.06
C ASN A 216 -8.85 7.86 12.15
N ILE A 217 -9.72 7.67 11.18
CA ILE A 217 -10.11 8.68 10.20
C ILE A 217 -11.63 8.83 10.26
N THR A 218 -12.08 10.01 10.67
CA THR A 218 -13.50 10.39 10.68
C THR A 218 -13.77 11.39 9.57
N PHE A 219 -14.84 11.17 8.82
CA PHE A 219 -15.49 12.18 7.98
C PHE A 219 -16.89 12.49 8.52
N THR A 220 -17.35 13.72 8.29
CA THR A 220 -18.71 14.21 8.56
C THR A 220 -19.28 14.95 7.34
N ASP A 221 -18.41 15.62 6.60
CA ASP A 221 -18.81 16.62 5.60
C ASP A 221 -18.57 16.08 4.17
N TRP A 222 -19.49 15.24 3.68
CA TRP A 222 -19.47 14.75 2.29
C TRP A 222 -20.82 14.92 1.57
N PRO A 223 -20.87 14.83 0.23
CA PRO A 223 -22.11 15.03 -0.53
C PRO A 223 -23.20 14.02 -0.14
N ASN A 224 -24.38 14.53 0.20
CA ASN A 224 -25.50 13.74 0.74
C ASN A 224 -25.19 12.96 2.03
N ALA A 225 -24.28 13.44 2.89
CA ALA A 225 -24.03 12.80 4.20
C ALA A 225 -25.29 12.72 5.10
N ARG A 226 -26.25 13.64 4.97
CA ARG A 226 -27.55 13.65 5.70
C ARG A 226 -27.43 13.45 7.23
N GLY A 227 -26.37 13.99 7.84
CA GLY A 227 -26.10 13.82 9.27
C GLY A 227 -25.52 12.45 9.65
N THR A 228 -24.96 11.72 8.69
CA THR A 228 -24.12 10.54 8.95
C THR A 228 -22.63 10.89 8.94
N SER A 229 -21.85 10.12 9.69
CA SER A 229 -20.40 10.21 9.79
C SER A 229 -19.77 8.83 9.53
N LEU A 230 -18.65 8.83 8.83
CA LEU A 230 -17.88 7.65 8.43
C LEU A 230 -16.62 7.59 9.28
N THR A 231 -16.42 6.48 9.99
CA THR A 231 -15.15 6.20 10.69
C THR A 231 -14.50 4.99 10.06
N MET A 232 -13.18 5.00 9.93
CA MET A 232 -12.38 3.82 9.59
C MET A 232 -10.98 3.92 10.17
N HIS A 233 -10.36 2.76 10.42
CA HIS A 233 -8.98 2.69 10.89
C HIS A 233 -8.07 2.28 9.74
N LEU A 234 -6.96 3.00 9.57
CA LEU A 234 -5.88 2.65 8.65
C LEU A 234 -4.58 2.32 9.42
N PRO A 235 -3.67 1.56 8.81
CA PRO A 235 -2.30 1.47 9.31
C PRO A 235 -1.66 2.86 9.30
N PHE A 236 -0.78 3.16 10.26
CA PHE A 236 -0.13 4.47 10.35
C PHE A 236 0.86 4.70 9.20
N SER A 237 1.48 3.64 8.67
CA SER A 237 2.39 3.63 7.51
C SER A 237 1.82 4.14 6.18
N TRP A 238 0.49 4.34 6.10
CA TRP A 238 -0.21 4.87 4.94
C TRP A 238 -0.45 6.38 5.10
N GLU A 239 0.07 7.20 4.19
CA GLU A 239 -0.09 8.66 4.27
C GLU A 239 -1.21 9.13 3.33
N ARG A 240 -1.88 10.23 3.71
CA ARG A 240 -2.95 10.85 2.91
C ARG A 240 -2.35 11.48 1.65
N VAL A 241 -2.97 11.20 0.50
CA VAL A 241 -2.51 11.65 -0.81
C VAL A 241 -3.70 12.18 -1.64
N PRO A 242 -3.47 13.05 -2.65
CA PRO A 242 -4.53 13.49 -3.56
C PRO A 242 -5.20 12.28 -4.25
N PRO A 243 -6.54 12.17 -4.26
CA PRO A 243 -7.27 11.08 -4.95
C PRO A 243 -6.94 10.96 -6.44
N ILE A 244 -7.23 9.81 -7.05
CA ILE A 244 -7.03 9.63 -8.49
C ILE A 244 -8.15 10.36 -9.25
N SER A 245 -7.78 11.47 -9.91
CA SER A 245 -8.65 12.12 -10.89
C SER A 245 -9.00 11.14 -12.02
N PRO A 246 -10.28 10.82 -12.26
CA PRO A 246 -10.66 9.91 -13.33
C PRO A 246 -10.42 10.53 -14.71
N ARG A 247 -10.02 9.70 -15.69
CA ARG A 247 -9.66 10.14 -17.06
C ARG A 247 -10.80 10.83 -17.81
N ARG A 248 -12.05 10.52 -17.44
CA ARG A 248 -13.24 11.28 -17.79
C ARG A 248 -13.87 11.73 -16.47
N PRO A 249 -14.25 13.01 -16.31
CA PRO A 249 -15.02 13.43 -15.15
C PRO A 249 -16.35 12.65 -15.10
N ASP A 250 -16.60 11.98 -13.98
CA ASP A 250 -17.92 11.43 -13.64
C ASP A 250 -18.48 12.31 -12.51
N PRO A 251 -19.53 13.13 -12.75
CA PRO A 251 -20.10 13.99 -11.72
C PRO A 251 -20.76 13.20 -10.57
N ALA A 252 -21.05 11.91 -10.78
CA ALA A 252 -21.54 11.00 -9.75
C ALA A 252 -20.43 10.30 -8.96
N ARG A 253 -19.14 10.64 -9.17
CA ARG A 253 -17.98 10.05 -8.46
C ARG A 253 -17.20 11.09 -7.68
N VAL A 254 -17.49 11.27 -6.38
CA VAL A 254 -16.77 12.20 -5.51
C VAL A 254 -15.81 11.45 -4.57
N ALA A 255 -14.51 11.52 -4.82
CA ALA A 255 -13.50 10.99 -3.91
C ALA A 255 -13.23 11.96 -2.75
N ILE A 256 -13.48 11.53 -1.52
CA ILE A 256 -13.38 12.38 -0.31
C ILE A 256 -12.08 12.17 0.49
N GLY A 257 -11.39 11.06 0.24
CA GLY A 257 -10.04 10.83 0.77
C GLY A 257 -9.32 9.72 0.00
N ALA A 258 -7.99 9.80 -0.02
CA ALA A 258 -7.15 8.73 -0.51
C ALA A 258 -5.86 8.63 0.30
N TRP A 259 -5.31 7.43 0.38
CA TRP A 259 -4.09 7.08 1.09
C TRP A 259 -3.24 6.15 0.24
N ALA A 260 -1.93 6.16 0.44
CA ALA A 260 -1.00 5.26 -0.22
C ALA A 260 0.04 4.71 0.75
N ASN A 261 0.51 3.49 0.49
CA ASN A 261 1.55 2.81 1.25
C ASN A 261 2.90 3.56 1.18
N GLN A 262 3.87 3.12 1.98
CA GLN A 262 5.24 3.67 2.02
C GLN A 262 5.28 5.17 2.35
N GLY A 263 4.53 5.61 3.36
CA GLY A 263 4.44 7.03 3.73
C GLY A 263 3.88 7.90 2.59
N GLY A 264 2.96 7.36 1.77
CA GLY A 264 2.37 8.05 0.63
C GLY A 264 3.21 8.02 -0.65
N ALA A 265 4.42 7.46 -0.61
CA ALA A 265 5.30 7.37 -1.77
C ALA A 265 5.07 6.13 -2.66
N GLY A 266 4.37 5.11 -2.16
CA GLY A 266 4.14 3.85 -2.86
C GLY A 266 3.02 3.91 -3.91
N LEU A 267 2.66 2.74 -4.44
CA LEU A 267 1.71 2.59 -5.55
C LEU A 267 0.43 1.85 -5.17
N SER A 268 0.39 1.18 -4.01
CA SER A 268 -0.84 0.58 -3.47
C SER A 268 -1.67 1.66 -2.77
N ARG A 269 -2.98 1.67 -3.02
CA ARG A 269 -3.86 2.80 -2.66
C ARG A 269 -5.19 2.35 -2.06
N ILE A 270 -5.67 3.17 -1.13
CA ILE A 270 -7.01 3.13 -0.54
C ILE A 270 -7.67 4.46 -0.89
N GLU A 271 -8.87 4.45 -1.47
CA GLU A 271 -9.62 5.64 -1.86
C GLU A 271 -11.07 5.50 -1.39
N LEU A 272 -11.59 6.52 -0.70
CA LEU A 272 -12.96 6.57 -0.23
C LEU A 272 -13.78 7.45 -1.17
N VAL A 273 -14.70 6.83 -1.90
CA VAL A 273 -15.47 7.45 -2.98
C VAL A 273 -16.95 7.42 -2.62
N ILE A 274 -17.62 8.55 -2.79
CA ILE A 274 -19.06 8.70 -2.61
C ILE A 274 -19.73 8.80 -3.98
N ARG A 275 -20.78 8.01 -4.20
CA ARG A 275 -21.77 8.26 -5.25
C ARG A 275 -23.04 8.80 -4.59
N PRO A 276 -23.39 10.08 -4.78
CA PRO A 276 -24.70 10.60 -4.38
C PRO A 276 -25.81 9.82 -5.07
N THR A 277 -26.90 9.53 -4.36
CA THR A 277 -28.10 8.90 -4.90
C THR A 277 -29.36 9.63 -4.45
N GLU A 278 -30.39 9.55 -5.28
CA GLU A 278 -31.75 10.00 -4.99
C GLU A 278 -32.67 8.77 -4.93
N GLY A 279 -33.65 8.78 -4.02
CA GLY A 279 -34.48 7.60 -3.71
C GLY A 279 -33.95 6.77 -2.54
N GLU A 280 -34.48 5.55 -2.41
CA GLU A 280 -34.15 4.62 -1.33
C GLU A 280 -32.73 4.02 -1.47
N PRO A 281 -32.10 3.55 -0.38
CA PRO A 281 -30.82 2.86 -0.45
C PRO A 281 -30.89 1.57 -1.28
N GLU A 282 -29.89 1.35 -2.14
CA GLU A 282 -29.74 0.11 -2.91
C GLU A 282 -29.80 -1.13 -1.99
N THR A 283 -30.67 -2.10 -2.29
CA THR A 283 -30.78 -3.31 -1.48
C THR A 283 -29.67 -4.31 -1.79
N VAL A 284 -29.12 -4.93 -0.74
CA VAL A 284 -28.20 -6.07 -0.85
C VAL A 284 -29.03 -7.36 -0.79
N PRO A 285 -29.18 -8.12 -1.89
CA PRO A 285 -29.92 -9.38 -1.89
C PRO A 285 -29.16 -10.45 -1.10
N GLY A 286 -29.87 -11.19 -0.25
CA GLY A 286 -29.32 -12.33 0.51
C GLY A 286 -29.17 -13.63 -0.28
N GLY A 287 -29.10 -13.57 -1.62
CA GLY A 287 -29.03 -14.73 -2.51
C GLY A 287 -27.89 -14.65 -3.52
N ASN A 288 -27.61 -15.76 -4.22
CA ASN A 288 -26.41 -15.96 -5.04
C ASN A 288 -26.33 -15.12 -6.34
N HIS A 289 -27.12 -14.05 -6.49
CA HIS A 289 -27.18 -13.23 -7.70
C HIS A 289 -26.53 -11.86 -7.51
N GLU A 290 -25.62 -11.49 -8.42
CA GLU A 290 -24.90 -10.22 -8.38
C GLU A 290 -25.90 -9.04 -8.43
N PRO A 291 -25.83 -8.08 -7.49
CA PRO A 291 -26.71 -6.91 -7.51
C PRO A 291 -26.40 -6.07 -8.75
N ARG A 292 -27.43 -5.70 -9.52
CA ARG A 292 -27.24 -4.94 -10.79
C ARG A 292 -26.42 -3.66 -10.57
N TRP A 293 -26.70 -2.95 -9.47
CA TRP A 293 -26.01 -1.72 -9.07
C TRP A 293 -24.53 -1.92 -8.72
N LEU A 294 -24.13 -3.11 -8.23
CA LEU A 294 -22.78 -3.37 -7.74
C LEU A 294 -21.76 -3.28 -8.87
N ARG A 295 -22.11 -3.79 -10.06
CA ARG A 295 -21.25 -3.76 -11.24
C ARG A 295 -20.93 -2.33 -11.67
N ASP A 296 -21.91 -1.43 -11.60
CA ASP A 296 -21.75 -0.04 -11.98
C ASP A 296 -21.07 0.78 -10.88
N ALA A 297 -21.36 0.51 -9.60
CA ALA A 297 -20.59 1.07 -8.48
C ALA A 297 -19.09 0.72 -8.59
N VAL A 298 -18.73 -0.54 -8.91
CA VAL A 298 -17.34 -0.94 -9.15
C VAL A 298 -16.73 -0.19 -10.33
N ARG A 299 -17.43 -0.08 -11.47
CA ARG A 299 -16.96 0.68 -12.64
C ARG A 299 -16.70 2.15 -12.32
N GLN A 300 -17.55 2.78 -11.52
CA GLN A 300 -17.41 4.18 -11.10
C GLN A 300 -16.26 4.37 -10.10
N ALA A 301 -16.14 3.50 -9.11
CA ALA A 301 -15.02 3.51 -8.16
C ALA A 301 -13.67 3.32 -8.89
N VAL A 302 -13.54 2.28 -9.71
CA VAL A 302 -12.29 1.91 -10.41
C VAL A 302 -11.94 2.87 -11.56
N ALA A 303 -12.94 3.51 -12.18
CA ALA A 303 -12.81 4.47 -13.29
C ALA A 303 -12.00 3.97 -14.52
N LEU A 304 -11.85 2.65 -14.65
CA LEU A 304 -11.13 1.95 -15.74
C LEU A 304 -11.91 0.67 -16.13
N PRO A 305 -11.77 0.18 -17.37
CA PRO A 305 -12.35 -1.11 -17.77
C PRO A 305 -11.76 -2.25 -16.93
N CYS A 306 -12.61 -2.92 -16.14
CA CYS A 306 -12.22 -3.99 -15.22
C CYS A 306 -13.00 -5.29 -15.48
N ARG A 307 -12.37 -6.43 -15.24
CA ARG A 307 -13.00 -7.75 -15.14
C ARG A 307 -13.23 -8.07 -13.66
N LEU A 308 -14.47 -8.40 -13.30
CA LEU A 308 -14.78 -8.91 -11.96
C LEU A 308 -14.18 -10.31 -11.78
N LEU A 309 -13.66 -10.58 -10.58
CA LEU A 309 -13.10 -11.87 -10.16
C LEU A 309 -14.05 -12.63 -9.21
N GLY A 310 -14.93 -11.91 -8.53
CA GLY A 310 -15.87 -12.44 -7.54
C GLY A 310 -16.47 -11.32 -6.71
N TRP A 311 -17.59 -11.60 -6.04
CA TRP A 311 -18.31 -10.66 -5.19
C TRP A 311 -18.98 -11.42 -4.03
N GLY A 312 -19.48 -10.69 -3.03
CA GLY A 312 -20.33 -11.24 -1.98
C GLY A 312 -20.93 -10.16 -1.06
N PRO A 313 -21.93 -10.50 -0.23
CA PRO A 313 -22.43 -9.62 0.81
C PRO A 313 -21.41 -9.47 1.97
N GLN A 314 -21.49 -8.36 2.69
CA GLN A 314 -20.70 -8.08 3.90
C GLN A 314 -21.45 -7.13 4.84
N SER A 315 -21.14 -7.18 6.14
CA SER A 315 -21.63 -6.20 7.12
C SER A 315 -20.55 -5.15 7.46
N PHE A 316 -20.98 -3.91 7.66
CA PHE A 316 -20.14 -2.73 7.93
C PHE A 316 -20.74 -1.96 9.10
N GLY A 317 -20.20 -2.17 10.31
CA GLY A 317 -20.80 -1.62 11.54
C GLY A 317 -22.28 -2.02 11.75
N GLY A 318 -22.68 -3.22 11.29
CA GLY A 318 -24.07 -3.69 11.32
C GLY A 318 -24.92 -3.33 10.09
N ARG A 319 -24.50 -2.38 9.24
CA ARG A 319 -25.18 -2.11 7.96
C ARG A 319 -24.85 -3.19 6.93
N ALA A 320 -25.82 -3.56 6.10
CA ALA A 320 -25.58 -4.44 4.97
C ALA A 320 -24.86 -3.69 3.83
N GLY A 321 -23.91 -4.35 3.18
CA GLY A 321 -23.22 -3.89 1.99
C GLY A 321 -22.71 -5.08 1.17
N ALA A 322 -21.88 -4.83 0.17
CA ALA A 322 -21.26 -5.87 -0.65
C ALA A 322 -19.79 -5.57 -0.93
N TRP A 323 -19.01 -6.59 -1.25
CA TRP A 323 -17.67 -6.46 -1.80
C TRP A 323 -17.61 -7.04 -3.21
N ALA A 324 -16.71 -6.52 -4.04
CA ALA A 324 -16.39 -7.05 -5.36
C ALA A 324 -14.89 -6.93 -5.63
N SER A 325 -14.24 -8.06 -5.93
CA SER A 325 -12.85 -8.10 -6.41
C SER A 325 -12.78 -7.99 -7.93
N TYR A 326 -11.74 -7.33 -8.42
CA TYR A 326 -11.55 -7.11 -9.86
C TYR A 326 -10.07 -7.18 -10.26
N ILE A 327 -9.85 -7.36 -11.56
CA ILE A 327 -8.57 -7.13 -12.24
C ILE A 327 -8.77 -6.12 -13.39
N VAL A 328 -7.81 -5.21 -13.58
CA VAL A 328 -7.75 -4.32 -14.74
C VAL A 328 -6.48 -4.66 -15.51
N GLU A 329 -6.64 -4.94 -16.80
CA GLU A 329 -5.56 -5.14 -17.75
C GLU A 329 -5.49 -3.89 -18.65
N ALA A 330 -4.53 -3.01 -18.38
CA ALA A 330 -4.43 -1.65 -18.89
C ALA A 330 -3.20 -1.47 -19.80
N PRO A 331 -3.30 -1.68 -21.12
CA PRO A 331 -2.15 -1.54 -22.02
C PRO A 331 -1.72 -0.07 -22.19
N GLY A 332 -0.49 0.22 -21.78
CA GLY A 332 0.15 1.55 -21.82
C GLY A 332 0.07 2.33 -20.51
N PRO A 333 0.66 3.54 -20.43
CA PRO A 333 0.69 4.37 -19.21
C PRO A 333 -0.69 4.96 -18.89
N ARG A 334 -1.60 4.13 -18.36
CA ARG A 334 -3.00 4.52 -18.10
C ARG A 334 -3.20 5.20 -16.75
N VAL A 335 -2.35 4.88 -15.78
CA VAL A 335 -2.27 5.50 -14.45
C VAL A 335 -0.87 6.13 -14.29
N PRO A 336 -0.75 7.39 -13.83
CA PRO A 336 0.55 7.99 -13.55
C PRO A 336 1.36 7.15 -12.55
N ARG A 337 2.67 7.00 -12.79
CA ARG A 337 3.63 6.24 -11.97
C ARG A 337 3.50 4.71 -11.96
N MET A 338 2.56 4.10 -12.69
CA MET A 338 2.56 2.64 -12.86
C MET A 338 3.61 2.18 -13.87
N THR A 339 4.42 1.20 -13.48
CA THR A 339 5.35 0.44 -14.34
C THR A 339 4.73 -0.85 -14.89
N GLY A 340 3.79 -1.45 -14.16
CA GLY A 340 3.04 -2.64 -14.57
C GLY A 340 1.80 -2.32 -15.41
N SER A 341 1.36 -3.28 -16.23
CA SER A 341 0.14 -3.19 -17.05
C SER A 341 -1.13 -3.58 -16.29
N THR A 342 -1.01 -4.07 -15.06
CA THR A 342 -2.09 -4.75 -14.33
C THR A 342 -2.37 -4.07 -12.99
N LEU A 343 -3.66 -3.89 -12.65
CA LEU A 343 -4.11 -3.59 -11.29
C LEU A 343 -4.99 -4.74 -10.78
N VAL A 344 -4.86 -5.05 -9.50
CA VAL A 344 -5.81 -5.90 -8.78
C VAL A 344 -6.36 -5.13 -7.58
N GLY A 345 -7.64 -5.35 -7.27
CA GLY A 345 -8.28 -4.62 -6.18
C GLY A 345 -9.58 -5.24 -5.69
N ARG A 346 -10.14 -4.59 -4.67
CA ARG A 346 -11.49 -4.84 -4.15
C ARG A 346 -12.17 -3.50 -3.89
N VAL A 347 -13.44 -3.42 -4.27
CA VAL A 347 -14.33 -2.32 -3.86
C VAL A 347 -15.30 -2.89 -2.84
N PHE A 348 -15.46 -2.20 -1.72
CA PHE A 348 -16.47 -2.46 -0.70
C PHE A 348 -17.51 -1.35 -0.78
N VAL A 349 -18.79 -1.70 -0.89
CA VAL A 349 -19.88 -0.75 -1.13
C VAL A 349 -20.91 -0.86 -0.02
N VAL A 350 -21.17 0.26 0.65
CA VAL A 350 -22.19 0.40 1.70
C VAL A 350 -23.27 1.36 1.20
N PRO A 351 -24.48 0.87 0.91
CA PRO A 351 -25.65 1.72 0.70
C PRO A 351 -25.98 2.52 1.97
N THR A 352 -26.16 3.82 1.82
CA THR A 352 -26.61 4.73 2.88
C THR A 352 -27.83 5.52 2.39
N ASP A 353 -28.51 6.22 3.29
CA ASP A 353 -29.54 7.16 2.84
C ASP A 353 -28.89 8.29 2.03
N GLY A 354 -29.38 8.52 0.81
CA GLY A 354 -28.87 9.54 -0.12
C GLY A 354 -27.50 9.30 -0.77
N ALA A 355 -26.81 8.18 -0.51
CA ALA A 355 -25.53 7.88 -1.15
C ALA A 355 -25.16 6.39 -1.17
N LEU A 356 -24.15 6.05 -1.97
CA LEU A 356 -23.35 4.82 -1.86
C LEU A 356 -21.92 5.18 -1.48
N VAL A 357 -21.48 4.64 -0.34
CA VAL A 357 -20.09 4.75 0.12
C VAL A 357 -19.31 3.60 -0.49
N MET A 358 -18.26 3.92 -1.25
CA MET A 358 -17.41 2.96 -1.96
C MET A 358 -15.97 3.09 -1.45
N LEU A 359 -15.54 2.15 -0.62
CA LEU A 359 -14.15 2.01 -0.20
C LEU A 359 -13.41 1.17 -1.25
N HIS A 360 -12.61 1.84 -2.08
CA HIS A 360 -11.88 1.26 -3.20
C HIS A 360 -10.42 1.03 -2.80
N MET A 361 -9.96 -0.22 -2.85
CA MET A 361 -8.59 -0.59 -2.48
C MET A 361 -7.93 -1.37 -3.61
N GLN A 362 -6.70 -0.99 -3.97
CA GLN A 362 -6.01 -1.51 -5.15
C GLN A 362 -4.49 -1.49 -5.03
N SER A 363 -3.86 -2.43 -5.73
CA SER A 363 -2.40 -2.56 -5.81
C SER A 363 -1.97 -2.88 -7.25
N PRO A 364 -0.79 -2.39 -7.70
CA PRO A 364 -0.25 -2.76 -9.00
C PRO A 364 0.22 -4.22 -9.00
N ALA A 365 0.17 -4.84 -10.17
CA ALA A 365 0.89 -6.05 -10.47
C ALA A 365 1.69 -5.84 -11.77
N THR A 366 2.86 -6.48 -11.85
CA THR A 366 3.70 -6.44 -13.06
C THR A 366 3.01 -7.14 -14.23
N SER A 367 2.29 -8.23 -13.96
CA SER A 367 1.53 -9.03 -14.91
C SER A 367 0.26 -9.65 -14.28
N PRO A 368 -0.67 -10.19 -15.09
CA PRO A 368 -1.88 -10.87 -14.60
C PRO A 368 -1.60 -12.09 -13.71
N GLU A 369 -0.49 -12.79 -13.94
CA GLU A 369 -0.09 -13.95 -13.16
C GLU A 369 0.30 -13.53 -11.74
N GLN A 370 1.13 -12.48 -11.62
CA GLN A 370 1.57 -11.94 -10.32
C GLN A 370 0.45 -11.21 -9.54
N ALA A 371 -0.65 -10.84 -10.20
CA ALA A 371 -1.83 -10.27 -9.54
C ALA A 371 -2.43 -11.22 -8.48
N SER A 372 -2.24 -12.53 -8.63
CA SER A 372 -2.62 -13.53 -7.61
C SER A 372 -1.83 -13.36 -6.30
N THR A 373 -0.50 -13.25 -6.38
CA THR A 373 0.40 -13.02 -5.23
C THR A 373 0.16 -11.65 -4.58
N VAL A 374 -0.01 -10.59 -5.38
CA VAL A 374 -0.32 -9.24 -4.88
C VAL A 374 -1.65 -9.27 -4.10
N ARG A 375 -2.67 -9.96 -4.61
CA ARG A 375 -3.95 -10.14 -3.91
C ARG A 375 -3.78 -10.92 -2.60
N GLN A 376 -3.03 -12.03 -2.59
CA GLN A 376 -2.80 -12.81 -1.36
C GLN A 376 -2.14 -11.97 -0.25
N ARG A 377 -1.27 -11.02 -0.60
CA ARG A 377 -0.60 -10.11 0.34
C ARG A 377 -1.50 -8.97 0.84
N TYR A 378 -2.28 -8.34 -0.04
CA TYR A 378 -3.05 -7.14 0.31
C TYR A 378 -4.53 -7.38 0.63
N GLU A 379 -5.15 -8.48 0.19
CA GLU A 379 -6.55 -8.80 0.51
C GLU A 379 -6.84 -8.93 2.03
N PRO A 380 -5.93 -9.48 2.86
CA PRO A 380 -6.10 -9.45 4.32
C PRO A 380 -6.19 -8.02 4.88
N LEU A 381 -5.35 -7.10 4.40
CA LEU A 381 -5.43 -5.67 4.76
C LEU A 381 -6.76 -5.07 4.30
N TRP A 382 -7.14 -5.31 3.04
CA TRP A 382 -8.37 -4.75 2.48
C TRP A 382 -9.60 -5.19 3.29
N ASN A 383 -9.68 -6.47 3.65
CA ASN A 383 -10.76 -6.97 4.50
C ASN A 383 -10.72 -6.34 5.90
N ALA A 384 -9.53 -6.24 6.51
CA ALA A 384 -9.35 -5.67 7.85
C ALA A 384 -9.77 -4.18 7.91
N VAL A 385 -9.31 -3.34 6.97
CA VAL A 385 -9.76 -1.94 6.86
C VAL A 385 -11.28 -1.89 6.68
N ALA A 386 -11.83 -2.70 5.77
CA ALA A 386 -13.26 -2.73 5.49
C ALA A 386 -14.12 -3.15 6.70
N THR A 387 -13.62 -4.03 7.59
CA THR A 387 -14.32 -4.36 8.84
C THR A 387 -14.30 -3.24 9.88
N THR A 388 -13.37 -2.28 9.78
CA THR A 388 -13.36 -1.08 10.65
C THR A 388 -14.21 0.07 10.13
N LEU A 389 -14.72 -0.03 8.89
CA LEU A 389 -15.60 0.98 8.30
C LEU A 389 -16.97 0.95 8.98
N THR A 390 -17.35 2.03 9.65
CA THR A 390 -18.68 2.20 10.24
C THR A 390 -19.36 3.47 9.72
N VAL A 391 -20.68 3.41 9.53
CA VAL A 391 -21.50 4.58 9.14
C VAL A 391 -22.50 4.88 10.25
N THR A 392 -22.13 5.84 11.11
CA THR A 392 -22.95 6.27 12.26
C THR A 392 -23.76 7.51 11.90
N GLY A 393 -24.85 7.77 12.62
CA GLY A 393 -25.84 8.79 12.26
C GLY A 393 -27.20 8.18 11.93
N ALA A 394 -28.16 9.05 11.59
CA ALA A 394 -29.59 8.81 11.78
C ALA A 394 -30.06 7.37 11.49
N LYS A 395 -30.67 6.75 12.52
CA LYS A 395 -31.53 5.58 12.40
C LYS A 395 -32.58 5.88 11.31
N PRO A 396 -32.93 4.93 10.41
CA PRO A 396 -34.04 5.15 9.50
C PRO A 396 -35.26 5.57 10.33
N ALA A 397 -35.98 6.60 9.88
CA ALA A 397 -37.24 6.96 10.48
C ALA A 397 -38.16 5.73 10.36
N ALA A 398 -38.40 5.05 11.47
CA ALA A 398 -39.45 4.05 11.53
C ALA A 398 -40.73 4.82 11.21
N HIS A 399 -41.33 4.52 10.06
CA HIS A 399 -42.44 5.28 9.52
C HIS A 399 -43.53 5.33 10.60
N GLU A 400 -43.79 6.52 11.14
CA GLU A 400 -44.87 6.64 12.13
C GLU A 400 -46.15 6.24 11.40
N ALA A 401 -46.76 5.15 11.88
CA ALA A 401 -48.13 4.77 11.53
C ALA A 401 -49.07 5.76 12.21
N SER A 402 -49.03 7.01 11.76
CA SER A 402 -49.87 8.12 12.22
C SER A 402 -51.29 7.84 11.76
N ALA A 403 -52.03 7.12 12.61
CA ALA A 403 -53.41 6.76 12.36
C ALA A 403 -54.30 8.02 12.37
N ARG A 404 -54.89 8.32 11.21
CA ARG A 404 -56.08 9.16 11.02
C ARG A 404 -56.90 8.61 9.87
#